data_AF-A0A0F7TI50-F1
#
_entry.id   AF-A0A0F7TI50-F1
#
_cell.length_a   1.000
_cell.length_b   1.000
_cell.length_c   1.000
_cell.angle_alpha   90.00
_cell.angle_beta   90.00
_cell.angle_gamma   90.00
#
_symmetry.space_group_name_H-M   'P 1'
#
loop_
_entity.id
_entity.type
_entity.pdbx_description
1 polymer ?
#
loop_
_entity_poly.entity_id
_entity_poly.type
_entity_poly.pdbx_seq_one_letter_code
_entity_poly.pdbx_strand_id
1 'polypeptide(L)'
;MADTTVQTPRKTTDASAEKRSLVRRLAKRSLNLLRRTSNLDQSGVDNMIQALDLAGKENTQTVPRALGELNLEEVHTIFKLTKLTDRNEQPGDRWRLVSLQAIYEPWPEFDEFYDFLMKALTYIDAANNGSQNSEAQIRSRLDQILGLVLGFAKMEGQLITHNEVSWGRETHFRHNVELDSKQVHLTGRPDYALWYGAQADLETNLVIVEAKRQDRLSTAESQLLAYMGKSLILYTESIADLVIGLVHSGRLEREKEDTTVYGISSDSYTFNFYRISETSKWCKKPMIWGQSKAETREIIGYLLTIFHETSTQSPVDPGRSRRQFSSSAGDDEAMDIDNR
;
A
#
# COMPACT_ATOMS: atom_id res chain seq x y z
N MET A 1 -37.45 15.19 36.31
CA MET A 1 -36.72 16.35 35.77
C MET A 1 -35.33 16.34 36.38
N ALA A 2 -34.36 15.76 35.68
CA ALA A 2 -32.94 15.87 36.00
C ALA A 2 -32.24 16.02 34.65
N ASP A 3 -31.67 17.20 34.42
CA ASP A 3 -31.04 17.63 33.18
C ASP A 3 -29.57 17.22 33.23
N THR A 4 -29.24 16.13 32.54
CA THR A 4 -27.87 15.61 32.44
C THR A 4 -27.26 16.13 31.15
N THR A 5 -26.68 17.33 31.22
CA THR A 5 -25.93 17.93 30.12
C THR A 5 -24.60 17.20 29.95
N VAL A 6 -24.51 16.34 28.93
CA VAL A 6 -23.26 15.68 28.53
C VAL A 6 -22.33 16.73 27.92
N GLN A 7 -21.28 17.11 28.65
CA GLN A 7 -20.21 17.96 28.11
C GLN A 7 -19.38 17.16 27.10
N THR A 8 -19.38 17.63 25.85
CA THR A 8 -18.46 17.15 24.82
C THR A 8 -17.04 17.64 25.09
N PRO A 9 -15.99 16.82 24.86
CA PRO A 9 -14.61 17.24 25.08
C PRO A 9 -14.24 18.31 24.05
N ARG A 10 -13.81 19.47 24.55
CA ARG A 10 -13.34 20.59 23.75
C ARG A 10 -11.97 20.22 23.16
N LYS A 11 -11.90 19.90 21.87
CA LYS A 11 -10.63 19.80 21.12
C LYS A 11 -9.95 21.17 21.13
N THR A 12 -9.05 21.40 22.07
CA THR A 12 -8.04 22.46 21.96
C THR A 12 -7.01 21.99 20.96
N THR A 13 -7.14 22.39 19.70
CA THR A 13 -6.08 22.22 18.72
C THR A 13 -4.83 22.97 19.19
N ASP A 14 -3.70 22.31 19.07
CA ASP A 14 -2.38 22.75 19.52
C ASP A 14 -1.82 23.84 18.59
N ALA A 15 -2.51 24.97 18.51
CA ALA A 15 -2.12 26.16 17.73
C ALA A 15 -0.72 26.69 18.12
N SER A 16 -0.16 26.20 19.22
CA SER A 16 1.21 26.48 19.67
C SER A 16 2.25 25.76 18.82
N ALA A 17 2.03 24.48 18.49
CA ALA A 17 2.99 23.68 17.74
C ALA A 17 3.12 24.16 16.28
N GLU A 18 2.00 24.43 15.61
CA GLU A 18 2.00 25.00 14.25
C GLU A 18 2.69 26.36 14.20
N LYS A 19 2.42 27.24 15.18
CA LYS A 19 3.11 28.53 15.31
C LYS A 19 4.61 28.35 15.49
N ARG A 20 5.06 27.40 16.33
CA ARG A 20 6.49 27.10 16.51
C ARG A 20 7.16 26.59 15.23
N SER A 21 6.50 25.69 14.50
CA SER A 21 6.98 25.18 13.19
C SER A 21 7.10 26.29 12.14
N LEU A 22 6.09 27.16 12.05
CA LEU A 22 6.10 28.30 11.12
C LEU A 22 7.23 29.29 11.46
N VAL A 23 7.39 29.63 12.75
CA VAL A 23 8.46 30.53 13.22
C VAL A 23 9.84 29.94 12.89
N ARG A 24 10.04 28.64 13.08
CA ARG A 24 11.33 27.98 12.77
C ARG A 24 11.63 28.00 11.27
N ARG A 25 10.62 27.76 10.41
CA ARG A 25 10.76 27.84 8.94
C ARG A 25 11.11 29.25 8.48
N LEU A 26 10.45 30.26 9.05
CA LEU A 26 10.75 31.66 8.75
C LEU A 26 12.17 32.02 9.20
N ALA A 27 12.57 31.64 10.41
CA ALA A 27 13.91 31.87 10.94
C ALA A 27 15.01 31.24 10.06
N LYS A 28 14.82 29.98 9.62
CA LYS A 28 15.75 29.32 8.69
C LYS A 28 15.85 30.02 7.34
N ARG A 29 14.72 30.42 6.75
CA ARG A 29 14.72 31.16 5.48
C ARG A 29 15.46 32.49 5.60
N SER A 30 15.25 33.22 6.70
CA SER A 30 15.97 34.46 6.99
C SER A 30 17.47 34.23 7.16
N LEU A 31 17.88 33.18 7.87
CA LEU A 31 19.31 32.83 8.04
C LEU A 31 19.96 32.40 6.72
N ASN A 32 19.27 31.61 5.89
CA ASN A 32 19.76 31.24 4.55
C ASN A 32 19.88 32.44 3.62
N LEU A 33 19.00 33.44 3.77
CA LEU A 33 19.12 34.69 3.03
C LEU A 33 20.35 35.49 3.50
N LEU A 34 20.53 35.64 4.83
CA LEU A 34 21.70 36.30 5.43
C LEU A 34 23.01 35.62 5.01
N ARG A 35 23.02 34.28 4.95
CA ARG A 35 24.15 33.49 4.48
C ARG A 35 24.61 33.88 3.08
N ARG A 36 23.67 34.27 2.20
CA ARG A 36 23.92 34.62 0.79
C ARG A 36 24.27 36.09 0.56
N THR A 37 23.78 36.99 1.42
CA THR A 37 23.82 38.43 1.15
C THR A 37 24.74 39.22 2.06
N SER A 38 25.27 38.62 3.12
CA SER A 38 26.08 39.32 4.12
C SER A 38 27.55 38.90 4.13
N ASN A 39 28.43 39.82 4.50
CA ASN A 39 29.82 39.56 4.87
C ASN A 39 29.94 39.02 6.31
N LEU A 40 28.85 38.50 6.89
CA LEU A 40 28.88 37.93 8.23
C LEU A 40 29.73 36.65 8.21
N ASP A 41 30.31 36.36 9.37
CA ASP A 41 30.99 35.09 9.59
C ASP A 41 30.04 33.92 9.34
N GLN A 42 30.35 33.14 8.30
CA GLN A 42 29.56 32.00 7.86
C GLN A 42 29.45 30.96 8.99
N SER A 43 30.48 30.84 9.82
CA SER A 43 30.48 29.91 10.95
C SER A 43 29.40 30.25 11.98
N GLY A 44 29.14 31.54 12.22
CA GLY A 44 28.07 31.99 13.11
C GLY A 44 26.67 31.68 12.57
N VAL A 45 26.45 31.87 11.27
CA VAL A 45 25.17 31.55 10.62
C VAL A 45 24.92 30.04 10.62
N ASP A 46 25.95 29.24 10.33
CA ASP A 46 25.86 27.77 10.34
C ASP A 46 25.57 27.25 11.76
N ASN A 47 26.21 27.82 12.80
CA ASN A 47 25.91 27.50 14.19
C ASN A 47 24.47 27.83 14.58
N MET A 48 23.91 28.94 14.08
CA MET A 48 22.51 29.32 14.34
C MET A 48 21.52 28.40 13.62
N ILE A 49 21.82 27.99 12.39
CA ILE A 49 21.03 26.99 11.67
C ILE A 49 21.08 25.66 12.42
N GLN A 50 22.27 25.22 12.84
CA GLN A 50 22.47 24.00 13.62
C GLN A 50 21.75 24.06 14.97
N ALA A 51 21.76 25.22 15.66
CA ALA A 51 21.02 25.41 16.91
C ALA A 51 19.51 25.36 16.69
N LEU A 52 18.99 25.91 15.59
CA LEU A 52 17.57 25.77 15.21
C LEU A 52 17.20 24.33 14.86
N ASP A 53 18.13 23.58 14.28
CA ASP A 53 17.96 22.15 14.01
C ASP A 53 17.97 21.34 15.32
N LEU A 54 18.90 21.62 16.23
CA LEU A 54 18.97 20.97 17.54
C LEU A 54 17.78 21.33 18.44
N ALA A 55 17.35 22.60 18.44
CA ALA A 55 16.12 23.04 19.10
C ALA A 55 14.85 22.52 18.40
N GLY A 56 14.99 22.02 17.17
CA GLY A 56 13.97 21.26 16.48
C GLY A 56 13.97 19.77 16.76
N LYS A 57 15.11 19.24 17.22
CA LYS A 57 15.29 17.90 17.76
C LYS A 57 15.02 17.87 19.27
N GLU A 58 14.02 18.62 19.76
CA GLU A 58 13.32 18.13 20.96
C GLU A 58 12.92 16.70 20.62
N ASN A 59 13.36 15.76 21.46
CA ASN A 59 13.28 14.31 21.27
C ASN A 59 11.88 13.91 20.80
N THR A 60 11.61 13.99 19.50
CA THR A 60 10.35 13.61 18.88
C THR A 60 10.42 12.11 18.83
N GLN A 61 10.17 11.51 20.00
CA GLN A 61 10.09 10.10 20.20
C GLN A 61 9.14 9.57 19.13
N THR A 62 9.71 8.89 18.13
CA THR A 62 8.94 8.27 17.07
C THR A 62 8.11 7.20 17.73
N VAL A 63 6.79 7.36 17.66
CA VAL A 63 5.89 6.38 18.27
C VAL A 63 5.70 5.27 17.23
N PRO A 64 6.12 4.02 17.51
CA PRO A 64 5.78 2.91 16.63
C PRO A 64 4.27 2.70 16.67
N ARG A 65 3.65 2.49 15.51
CA ARG A 65 2.22 2.23 15.40
C ARG A 65 1.98 1.23 14.27
N ALA A 66 1.14 0.22 14.51
CA ALA A 66 0.84 -0.74 13.45
C ALA A 66 -0.15 -0.13 12.45
N LEU A 67 0.00 -0.45 11.15
CA LEU A 67 -0.95 0.00 10.11
C LEU A 67 -2.37 -0.51 10.36
N GLY A 68 -2.50 -1.72 10.94
CA GLY A 68 -3.79 -2.27 11.36
C GLY A 68 -4.46 -1.57 12.53
N GLU A 69 -3.75 -0.67 13.23
CA GLU A 69 -4.32 0.16 14.32
C GLU A 69 -4.88 1.49 13.82
N LEU A 70 -4.77 1.78 12.53
CA LEU A 70 -5.35 2.97 11.93
C LEU A 70 -6.84 2.75 11.65
N ASN A 71 -7.67 3.67 12.13
CA ASN A 71 -9.07 3.72 11.71
C ASN A 71 -9.19 4.39 10.32
N LEU A 72 -10.36 4.26 9.70
CA LEU A 72 -10.57 4.76 8.34
C LEU A 72 -10.43 6.29 8.20
N GLU A 73 -10.79 7.07 9.23
CA GLU A 73 -10.63 8.52 9.23
C GLU A 73 -9.15 8.92 9.28
N GLU A 74 -8.37 8.23 10.11
CA GLU A 74 -6.91 8.40 10.16
C GLU A 74 -6.28 8.02 8.82
N VAL A 75 -6.71 6.91 8.20
CA VAL A 75 -6.23 6.50 6.87
C VAL A 75 -6.53 7.57 5.82
N HIS A 76 -7.75 8.10 5.76
CA HIS A 76 -8.08 9.19 4.83
C HIS A 76 -7.25 10.45 5.10
N THR A 77 -7.00 10.77 6.38
CA THR A 77 -6.31 11.99 6.78
C THR A 77 -4.80 11.90 6.53
N ILE A 78 -4.17 10.80 6.93
CA ILE A 78 -2.74 10.53 6.74
C ILE A 78 -2.46 10.38 5.25
N PHE A 79 -3.26 9.55 4.56
CA PHE A 79 -2.98 9.16 3.19
C PHE A 79 -3.67 10.03 2.12
N LYS A 80 -4.33 11.11 2.54
CA LYS A 80 -5.09 12.04 1.68
C LYS A 80 -6.02 11.32 0.69
N LEU A 81 -6.57 10.18 1.12
CA LEU A 81 -7.46 9.38 0.30
C LEU A 81 -8.89 9.88 0.42
N THR A 82 -9.60 9.89 -0.70
CA THR A 82 -11.02 10.24 -0.72
C THR A 82 -11.83 9.08 -1.26
N LYS A 83 -12.90 8.68 -0.58
CA LYS A 83 -13.82 7.67 -1.12
C LYS A 83 -14.51 8.21 -2.37
N LEU A 84 -14.53 7.42 -3.44
CA LEU A 84 -15.24 7.73 -4.66
C LEU A 84 -16.75 7.69 -4.42
N THR A 85 -17.44 8.69 -4.94
CA THR A 85 -18.89 8.87 -4.92
C THR A 85 -19.33 9.40 -6.28
N ASP A 86 -20.60 9.26 -6.63
CA ASP A 86 -21.12 9.82 -7.89
C ASP A 86 -20.94 11.35 -7.98
N ARG A 87 -20.77 12.05 -6.85
CA ARG A 87 -20.63 13.51 -6.78
C ARG A 87 -19.20 14.00 -7.02
N ASN A 88 -18.19 13.18 -6.77
CA ASN A 88 -16.78 13.55 -6.88
C ASN A 88 -16.03 12.75 -7.96
N GLU A 89 -16.76 11.97 -8.76
CA GLU A 89 -16.20 11.18 -9.85
C GLU A 89 -15.62 12.06 -10.95
N GLN A 90 -14.41 11.70 -11.38
CA GLN A 90 -13.77 12.21 -12.59
C GLN A 90 -13.50 11.05 -13.56
N PRO A 91 -13.28 11.33 -14.86
CA PRO A 91 -12.87 10.31 -15.82
C PRO A 91 -11.66 9.52 -15.31
N GLY A 92 -11.77 8.19 -15.31
CA GLY A 92 -10.71 7.31 -14.81
C GLY A 92 -10.78 6.96 -13.32
N ASP A 93 -11.70 7.52 -12.53
CA ASP A 93 -11.82 7.18 -11.10
C ASP A 93 -12.57 5.87 -10.86
N ARG A 94 -13.64 5.61 -11.62
CA ARG A 94 -14.43 4.38 -11.46
C ARG A 94 -13.59 3.15 -11.72
N TRP A 95 -13.98 2.08 -11.05
CA TRP A 95 -13.54 0.74 -11.38
C TRP A 95 -13.97 0.42 -12.83
N ARG A 96 -13.01 0.43 -13.75
CA ARG A 96 -13.23 0.14 -15.17
C ARG A 96 -12.42 -1.08 -15.63
N LEU A 97 -12.01 -1.96 -14.72
CA LEU A 97 -11.45 -3.23 -15.15
C LEU A 97 -12.57 -4.03 -15.80
N VAL A 98 -12.53 -4.06 -17.12
CA VAL A 98 -13.20 -5.08 -17.91
C VAL A 98 -12.46 -6.37 -17.59
N SER A 99 -13.20 -7.38 -17.14
CA SER A 99 -12.64 -8.71 -16.94
C SER A 99 -11.93 -9.14 -18.23
N LEU A 100 -10.64 -9.47 -18.19
CA LEU A 100 -9.91 -9.86 -19.40
C LEU A 100 -10.56 -11.04 -20.11
N GLN A 101 -11.29 -11.89 -19.38
CA GLN A 101 -12.12 -12.92 -19.97
C GLN A 101 -13.13 -12.37 -20.99
N ALA A 102 -13.77 -11.23 -20.70
CA ALA A 102 -14.71 -10.61 -21.62
C ALA A 102 -14.03 -10.01 -22.87
N ILE A 103 -12.70 -9.86 -22.85
CA ILE A 103 -11.91 -9.31 -23.95
C ILE A 103 -11.38 -10.43 -24.86
N TYR A 104 -11.03 -11.60 -24.30
CA TYR A 104 -10.35 -12.69 -25.02
C TYR A 104 -11.22 -13.93 -25.31
N GLU A 105 -12.56 -13.84 -25.22
CA GLU A 105 -13.40 -15.01 -25.48
C GLU A 105 -13.43 -15.44 -26.96
N PRO A 106 -13.29 -16.76 -27.25
CA PRO A 106 -13.01 -17.88 -26.33
C PRO A 106 -11.51 -18.17 -26.17
N TRP A 107 -11.09 -18.40 -24.91
CA TRP A 107 -9.82 -19.05 -24.55
C TRP A 107 -10.10 -20.47 -24.07
N PRO A 108 -10.00 -21.51 -24.93
CA PRO A 108 -10.22 -22.91 -24.54
C PRO A 108 -9.39 -23.35 -23.33
N GLU A 109 -8.16 -22.89 -23.25
CA GLU A 109 -7.20 -23.19 -22.17
C GLU A 109 -7.71 -22.66 -20.81
N PHE A 110 -8.49 -21.57 -20.83
CA PHE A 110 -9.10 -21.03 -19.61
C PHE A 110 -10.15 -21.96 -19.01
N ASP A 111 -10.90 -22.69 -19.83
CA ASP A 111 -11.91 -23.63 -19.32
C ASP A 111 -11.25 -24.85 -18.65
N GLU A 112 -10.19 -25.39 -19.25
CA GLU A 112 -9.40 -26.45 -18.63
C GLU A 112 -8.75 -25.98 -17.32
N PHE A 113 -8.14 -24.80 -17.33
CA PHE A 113 -7.58 -24.17 -16.13
C PHE A 113 -8.64 -23.97 -15.04
N TYR A 114 -9.81 -23.44 -15.40
CA TYR A 114 -10.91 -23.20 -14.47
C TYR A 114 -11.36 -24.50 -13.81
N ASP A 115 -11.59 -25.55 -14.59
CA ASP A 115 -12.02 -26.85 -14.06
C ASP A 115 -10.93 -27.46 -13.15
N PHE A 116 -9.65 -27.32 -13.51
CA PHE A 116 -8.53 -27.72 -12.67
C PHE A 116 -8.52 -26.97 -11.33
N LEU A 117 -8.62 -25.63 -11.36
CA LEU A 117 -8.65 -24.80 -10.16
C LEU A 117 -9.82 -25.17 -9.25
N MET A 118 -11.03 -25.31 -9.81
CA MET A 118 -12.21 -25.69 -9.03
C MET A 118 -12.07 -27.08 -8.39
N LYS A 119 -11.43 -28.03 -9.09
CA LYS A 119 -11.12 -29.35 -8.54
C LYS A 119 -10.09 -29.28 -7.41
N ALA A 120 -9.02 -28.51 -7.57
CA ALA A 120 -8.01 -28.30 -6.53
C ALA A 120 -8.63 -27.70 -5.25
N LEU A 121 -9.47 -26.68 -5.41
CA LEU A 121 -10.20 -26.05 -4.31
C LEU A 121 -11.18 -27.02 -3.63
N THR A 122 -11.86 -27.87 -4.41
CA THR A 122 -12.73 -28.93 -3.85
C THR A 122 -11.96 -29.89 -2.97
N TYR A 123 -10.74 -30.30 -3.35
CA TYR A 123 -9.91 -31.17 -2.51
C TYR A 123 -9.47 -30.48 -1.21
N ILE A 124 -9.16 -29.20 -1.26
CA ILE A 124 -8.80 -28.42 -0.06
C ILE A 124 -9.98 -28.27 0.87
N ASP A 125 -11.16 -27.99 0.34
CA ASP A 125 -12.39 -27.87 1.14
C ASP A 125 -12.74 -29.22 1.77
N ALA A 126 -12.61 -30.32 1.03
CA ALA A 126 -12.81 -31.67 1.55
C ALA A 126 -11.80 -32.04 2.65
N ALA A 127 -10.51 -31.71 2.45
CA ALA A 127 -9.45 -32.00 3.41
C ALA A 127 -9.61 -31.21 4.72
N ASN A 128 -10.18 -30.01 4.65
CA ASN A 128 -10.41 -29.16 5.82
C ASN A 128 -11.84 -29.24 6.36
N ASN A 129 -12.69 -30.13 5.82
CA ASN A 129 -14.06 -30.26 6.27
C ASN A 129 -14.11 -30.64 7.77
N GLY A 130 -14.90 -29.91 8.56
CA GLY A 130 -14.98 -30.05 10.01
C GLY A 130 -13.88 -29.32 10.80
N SER A 131 -12.91 -28.68 10.14
CA SER A 131 -11.94 -27.81 10.80
C SER A 131 -12.52 -26.43 11.11
N GLN A 132 -11.97 -25.74 12.11
CA GLN A 132 -12.33 -24.35 12.38
C GLN A 132 -11.80 -23.46 11.26
N ASN A 133 -12.65 -22.56 10.76
CA ASN A 133 -12.28 -21.56 9.74
C ASN A 133 -11.27 -20.54 10.32
N SER A 134 -10.01 -20.93 10.29
CA SER A 134 -8.86 -20.17 10.79
C SER A 134 -8.22 -19.35 9.68
N GLU A 135 -7.49 -18.29 10.04
CA GLU A 135 -6.75 -17.48 9.06
C GLU A 135 -5.71 -18.30 8.29
N ALA A 136 -5.15 -19.36 8.89
CA ALA A 136 -4.24 -20.29 8.20
C ALA A 136 -4.96 -21.07 7.08
N GLN A 137 -6.18 -21.53 7.32
CA GLN A 137 -6.99 -22.22 6.32
C GLN A 137 -7.38 -21.28 5.17
N ILE A 138 -7.79 -20.04 5.51
CA ILE A 138 -8.10 -19.00 4.52
C ILE A 138 -6.88 -18.74 3.63
N ARG A 139 -5.68 -18.56 4.21
CA ARG A 139 -4.43 -18.39 3.46
C ARG A 139 -4.10 -19.61 2.59
N SER A 140 -4.29 -20.84 3.08
CA SER A 140 -4.06 -22.04 2.27
C SER A 140 -4.96 -22.09 1.02
N ARG A 141 -6.21 -21.62 1.13
CA ARG A 141 -7.12 -21.54 -0.01
C ARG A 141 -6.75 -20.41 -0.96
N LEU A 142 -6.41 -19.23 -0.43
CA LEU A 142 -5.94 -18.08 -1.22
C LEU A 142 -4.62 -18.39 -1.95
N ASP A 143 -3.68 -19.11 -1.34
CA ASP A 143 -2.43 -19.55 -1.97
C ASP A 143 -2.68 -20.26 -3.31
N GLN A 144 -3.74 -21.05 -3.37
CA GLN A 144 -4.08 -21.84 -4.55
C GLN A 144 -4.75 -20.98 -5.60
N ILE A 145 -5.68 -20.10 -5.21
CA ILE A 145 -6.31 -19.14 -6.12
C ILE A 145 -5.23 -18.22 -6.71
N LEU A 146 -4.47 -17.54 -5.87
CA LEU A 146 -3.49 -16.54 -6.29
C LEU A 146 -2.32 -17.18 -7.05
N GLY A 147 -1.81 -18.32 -6.57
CA GLY A 147 -0.70 -19.03 -7.19
C GLY A 147 -1.06 -19.63 -8.54
N LEU A 148 -2.18 -20.35 -8.63
CA LEU A 148 -2.59 -20.98 -9.89
C LEU A 148 -3.03 -19.96 -10.93
N VAL A 149 -3.74 -18.88 -10.55
CA VAL A 149 -4.15 -17.83 -11.50
C VAL A 149 -2.94 -17.05 -12.03
N LEU A 150 -1.95 -16.72 -11.18
CA LEU A 150 -0.72 -16.09 -11.65
C LEU A 150 0.12 -17.04 -12.50
N GLY A 151 0.21 -18.31 -12.12
CA GLY A 151 0.90 -19.35 -12.89
C GLY A 151 0.30 -19.51 -14.28
N PHE A 152 -1.03 -19.59 -14.37
CA PHE A 152 -1.75 -19.56 -15.64
C PHE A 152 -1.41 -18.30 -16.46
N ALA A 153 -1.48 -17.12 -15.86
CA ALA A 153 -1.15 -15.86 -16.54
C ALA A 153 0.28 -15.83 -17.10
N LYS A 154 1.25 -16.41 -16.37
CA LYS A 154 2.65 -16.54 -16.82
C LYS A 154 2.80 -17.54 -17.97
N MET A 155 2.15 -18.70 -17.88
CA MET A 155 2.28 -19.77 -18.87
C MET A 155 1.63 -19.43 -20.21
N GLU A 156 0.52 -18.69 -20.19
CA GLU A 156 -0.19 -18.30 -21.41
C GLU A 156 0.54 -17.21 -22.22
N GLY A 157 1.61 -16.61 -21.69
CA GLY A 157 2.54 -15.71 -22.40
C GLY A 157 1.96 -14.40 -22.96
N GLN A 158 0.63 -14.29 -23.08
CA GLN A 158 -0.08 -13.14 -23.64
C GLN A 158 -0.49 -12.12 -22.57
N LEU A 159 -0.52 -12.53 -21.29
CA LEU A 159 -0.97 -11.68 -20.19
C LEU A 159 0.16 -10.93 -19.51
N ILE A 160 1.32 -11.56 -19.34
CA ILE A 160 2.50 -10.96 -18.72
C ILE A 160 3.52 -10.69 -19.83
N THR A 161 3.46 -9.49 -20.42
CA THR A 161 4.14 -9.20 -21.69
C THR A 161 5.45 -8.45 -21.56
N HIS A 162 5.68 -7.78 -20.42
CA HIS A 162 6.85 -6.91 -20.26
C HIS A 162 7.65 -7.26 -19.01
N ASN A 163 7.08 -7.02 -17.83
CA ASN A 163 7.78 -7.25 -16.57
C ASN A 163 7.38 -8.57 -15.95
N GLU A 164 8.36 -9.31 -15.44
CA GLU A 164 8.06 -10.48 -14.64
C GLU A 164 7.35 -10.04 -13.35
N VAL A 165 6.22 -10.69 -13.06
CA VAL A 165 5.39 -10.41 -11.90
C VAL A 165 5.47 -11.57 -10.91
N SER A 166 5.66 -11.32 -9.62
CA SER A 166 5.82 -12.36 -8.61
C SER A 166 5.09 -12.03 -7.31
N TRP A 167 4.59 -13.07 -6.63
CA TRP A 167 4.04 -12.93 -5.29
C TRP A 167 5.16 -12.86 -4.26
N GLY A 168 5.16 -11.79 -3.46
CA GLY A 168 5.83 -11.73 -2.17
C GLY A 168 4.84 -12.08 -1.07
N ARG A 169 5.28 -12.86 -0.08
CA ARG A 169 4.50 -13.21 1.11
C ARG A 169 5.04 -12.45 2.30
N GLU A 170 4.16 -12.07 3.22
CA GLU A 170 4.55 -11.54 4.53
C GLU A 170 5.59 -10.39 4.45
N THR A 171 5.44 -9.51 3.47
CA THR A 171 6.47 -8.49 3.21
C THR A 171 6.35 -7.32 4.18
N HIS A 172 7.45 -6.85 4.75
CA HIS A 172 7.43 -5.75 5.70
C HIS A 172 7.30 -4.38 5.04
N PHE A 173 6.32 -3.63 5.52
CA PHE A 173 5.98 -2.29 5.06
C PHE A 173 6.25 -1.33 6.24
N ARG A 174 7.06 -0.28 6.06
CA ARG A 174 7.45 0.67 7.13
C ARG A 174 7.44 2.13 6.70
N HIS A 175 6.69 2.99 7.35
CA HIS A 175 6.54 4.38 6.93
C HIS A 175 6.61 5.38 8.08
N ASN A 176 7.36 6.48 7.93
CA ASN A 176 7.27 7.60 8.87
C ASN A 176 6.20 8.59 8.41
N VAL A 177 5.28 8.96 9.29
CA VAL A 177 4.26 9.99 9.03
C VAL A 177 4.23 11.00 10.15
N GLU A 178 3.78 12.22 9.84
CA GLU A 178 3.40 13.19 10.86
C GLU A 178 1.90 13.03 11.17
N LEU A 179 1.57 12.67 12.40
CA LEU A 179 0.19 12.57 12.91
C LEU A 179 0.07 13.43 14.16
N ASP A 180 -0.83 14.40 14.15
CA ASP A 180 -1.04 15.34 15.26
C ASP A 180 0.28 15.99 15.77
N SER A 181 1.10 16.45 14.82
CA SER A 181 2.43 17.03 15.09
C SER A 181 3.44 16.09 15.75
N LYS A 182 3.18 14.77 15.75
CA LYS A 182 4.11 13.73 16.19
C LYS A 182 4.60 12.92 15.01
N GLN A 183 5.88 12.58 15.03
CA GLN A 183 6.43 11.60 14.10
C GLN A 183 6.01 10.20 14.56
N VAL A 184 5.35 9.47 13.68
CA VAL A 184 4.84 8.12 13.91
C VAL A 184 5.51 7.18 12.92
N HIS A 185 6.07 6.09 13.43
CA HIS A 185 6.65 5.02 12.61
C HIS A 185 5.57 3.95 12.38
N LEU A 186 4.89 4.03 11.25
CA LEU A 186 3.92 3.04 10.82
C LEU A 186 4.63 1.76 10.37
N THR A 187 4.17 0.61 10.85
CA THR A 187 4.68 -0.69 10.41
C THR A 187 3.53 -1.64 10.08
N GLY A 188 3.71 -2.50 9.09
CA GLY A 188 2.81 -3.60 8.86
C GLY A 188 3.42 -4.65 7.96
N ARG A 189 2.64 -5.71 7.74
CA ARG A 189 3.02 -6.88 6.97
C ARG A 189 1.77 -7.40 6.25
N PRO A 190 1.52 -7.02 4.98
CA PRO A 190 0.51 -7.69 4.16
C PRO A 190 0.77 -9.20 4.07
N ASP A 191 -0.31 -9.99 3.98
CA ASP A 191 -0.20 -11.43 3.73
C ASP A 191 0.45 -11.70 2.37
N TYR A 192 0.08 -10.89 1.36
CA TYR A 192 0.55 -11.02 -0.01
C TYR A 192 0.79 -9.64 -0.65
N ALA A 193 1.84 -9.53 -1.44
CA ALA A 193 2.10 -8.36 -2.29
C ALA A 193 2.53 -8.85 -3.68
N LEU A 194 2.05 -8.20 -4.73
CA LEU A 194 2.40 -8.52 -6.10
C LEU A 194 3.45 -7.52 -6.60
N TRP A 195 4.61 -8.04 -6.93
CA TRP A 195 5.79 -7.28 -7.35
C TRP A 195 5.96 -7.42 -8.85
N TYR A 196 6.45 -6.39 -9.49
CA TYR A 196 7.03 -6.46 -10.83
C TYR A 196 8.47 -5.94 -10.76
N GLY A 197 9.35 -6.38 -11.64
CA GLY A 197 10.74 -5.94 -11.63
C GLY A 197 11.52 -6.35 -10.38
N ALA A 198 12.49 -5.53 -9.95
CA ALA A 198 13.33 -5.86 -8.79
C ALA A 198 12.60 -5.56 -7.48
N GLN A 199 12.59 -6.52 -6.55
CA GLN A 199 11.97 -6.39 -5.22
C GLN A 199 12.47 -5.15 -4.45
N ALA A 200 13.74 -4.77 -4.63
CA ALA A 200 14.33 -3.61 -3.99
C ALA A 200 13.71 -2.28 -4.44
N ASP A 201 13.14 -2.22 -5.65
CA ASP A 201 12.62 -0.98 -6.24
C ASP A 201 11.17 -0.70 -5.82
N LEU A 202 10.56 -1.58 -5.01
CA LEU A 202 9.18 -1.45 -4.50
C LEU A 202 8.19 -1.16 -5.63
N GLU A 203 8.44 -1.80 -6.77
CA GLU A 203 7.59 -1.86 -7.94
C GLU A 203 6.44 -2.82 -7.62
N THR A 204 5.55 -2.37 -6.74
CA THR A 204 4.35 -3.09 -6.34
C THR A 204 3.14 -2.38 -6.95
N ASN A 205 2.16 -3.14 -7.45
CA ASN A 205 0.92 -2.58 -8.02
C ASN A 205 -0.35 -3.16 -7.43
N LEU A 206 -0.22 -4.32 -6.82
CA LEU A 206 -1.30 -4.98 -6.14
C LEU A 206 -0.80 -5.37 -4.76
N VAL A 207 -1.53 -4.91 -3.73
CA VAL A 207 -1.32 -5.35 -2.36
C VAL A 207 -2.53 -6.18 -1.96
N ILE A 208 -2.34 -7.47 -1.67
CA ILE A 208 -3.42 -8.31 -1.17
C ILE A 208 -3.24 -8.43 0.32
N VAL A 209 -4.10 -7.70 1.00
CA VAL A 209 -4.02 -7.55 2.42
C VAL A 209 -5.20 -8.30 2.99
N GLU A 210 -4.93 -9.15 3.95
CA GLU A 210 -5.92 -9.63 4.89
C GLU A 210 -6.73 -10.83 4.42
N ALA A 211 -6.16 -12.00 4.68
CA ALA A 211 -6.88 -13.22 4.99
C ALA A 211 -7.54 -13.10 6.38
N LYS A 212 -8.65 -12.34 6.48
CA LYS A 212 -9.41 -12.26 7.75
C LYS A 212 -10.57 -13.23 7.77
N ARG A 213 -10.93 -13.62 8.98
CA ARG A 213 -12.23 -14.22 9.26
C ARG A 213 -13.35 -13.23 8.87
N GLN A 214 -14.48 -13.78 8.43
CA GLN A 214 -15.62 -13.02 7.90
C GLN A 214 -16.11 -11.91 8.85
N ASP A 215 -16.07 -12.14 10.17
CA ASP A 215 -16.47 -11.21 11.22
C ASP A 215 -15.51 -10.00 11.39
N ARG A 216 -14.32 -10.05 10.77
CA ARG A 216 -13.28 -9.01 10.85
C ARG A 216 -12.98 -8.33 9.52
N LEU A 217 -13.75 -8.61 8.46
CA LEU A 217 -13.58 -7.96 7.17
C LEU A 217 -13.77 -6.43 7.22
N SER A 218 -14.54 -5.92 8.19
CA SER A 218 -14.71 -4.47 8.38
C SER A 218 -13.42 -3.76 8.80
N THR A 219 -12.56 -4.42 9.58
CA THR A 219 -11.23 -3.90 9.96
C THR A 219 -10.19 -4.03 8.84
N ALA A 220 -10.40 -4.95 7.89
CA ALA A 220 -9.50 -5.13 6.76
C ALA A 220 -9.50 -3.92 5.81
N GLU A 221 -10.60 -3.16 5.72
CA GLU A 221 -10.70 -2.01 4.81
C GLU A 221 -9.71 -0.89 5.17
N SER A 222 -9.65 -0.46 6.44
CA SER A 222 -8.71 0.61 6.83
C SER A 222 -7.26 0.14 6.70
N GLN A 223 -6.98 -1.10 7.11
CA GLN A 223 -5.65 -1.68 7.04
C GLN A 223 -5.16 -1.84 5.60
N LEU A 224 -5.98 -2.38 4.70
CA LEU A 224 -5.67 -2.49 3.26
C LEU A 224 -5.41 -1.11 2.65
N LEU A 225 -6.30 -0.14 2.89
CA LEU A 225 -6.12 1.23 2.37
C LEU A 225 -4.87 1.91 2.95
N ALA A 226 -4.47 1.57 4.18
CA ALA A 226 -3.23 2.06 4.77
C ALA A 226 -1.99 1.50 4.05
N TYR A 227 -2.02 0.24 3.62
CA TYR A 227 -0.95 -0.33 2.80
C TYR A 227 -0.92 0.23 1.37
N MET A 228 -2.09 0.51 0.79
CA MET A 228 -2.17 1.04 -0.58
C MET A 228 -1.85 2.55 -0.66
N GLY A 229 -2.12 3.30 0.42
CA GLY A 229 -2.28 4.74 0.42
C GLY A 229 -1.04 5.61 0.12
N LYS A 230 -1.31 6.91 -0.04
CA LYS A 230 -0.35 7.97 -0.34
C LYS A 230 -0.07 8.84 0.88
N SER A 231 1.10 8.79 1.47
CA SER A 231 1.51 9.83 2.41
C SER A 231 2.14 11.04 1.71
N LEU A 232 1.70 12.23 2.11
CA LEU A 232 2.34 13.47 1.73
C LEU A 232 3.50 13.73 2.68
N ILE A 233 4.74 13.46 2.26
CA ILE A 233 5.92 13.95 2.97
C ILE A 233 5.93 15.48 2.83
N LEU A 234 5.62 16.19 3.91
CA LEU A 234 5.95 17.61 4.00
C LEU A 234 7.47 17.70 4.08
N TYR A 235 8.09 18.09 2.96
CA TYR A 235 9.53 18.33 2.83
C TYR A 235 10.09 19.00 4.09
N THR A 236 10.93 18.27 4.82
CA THR A 236 11.93 18.84 5.72
C THR A 236 13.29 18.53 5.11
N GLU A 237 14.18 19.53 5.05
CA GLU A 237 15.45 19.51 4.31
C GLU A 237 16.51 18.52 4.87
N SER A 238 16.11 17.53 5.67
CA SER A 238 16.97 16.50 6.24
C SER A 238 16.37 15.13 5.91
N ILE A 239 16.69 14.61 4.72
CA ILE A 239 16.22 13.30 4.24
C ILE A 239 17.45 12.40 4.08
N ALA A 240 17.80 11.69 5.14
CA ALA A 240 18.68 10.51 5.06
C ALA A 240 17.93 9.22 5.41
N ASP A 241 16.81 9.29 6.14
CA ASP A 241 15.99 8.12 6.46
C ASP A 241 14.73 8.13 5.61
N LEU A 242 14.85 7.59 4.41
CA LEU A 242 13.79 7.55 3.39
C LEU A 242 12.58 6.74 3.88
N VAL A 243 11.42 7.33 3.65
CA VAL A 243 10.16 7.11 4.34
C VAL A 243 9.21 6.33 3.39
N ILE A 244 8.86 5.07 3.69
CA ILE A 244 8.16 4.18 2.72
C ILE A 244 6.64 4.39 2.72
N GLY A 245 6.11 5.35 1.96
CA GLY A 245 4.66 5.59 1.87
C GLY A 245 4.06 4.72 0.78
N LEU A 246 3.36 3.66 1.17
CA LEU A 246 3.83 2.31 0.81
C LEU A 246 3.77 1.91 -0.66
N VAL A 247 2.72 2.23 -1.40
CA VAL A 247 2.69 1.99 -2.85
C VAL A 247 2.29 3.25 -3.61
N HIS A 248 1.06 3.76 -3.44
CA HIS A 248 0.57 4.90 -4.24
C HIS A 248 1.46 6.14 -4.08
N SER A 249 1.94 6.42 -2.86
CA SER A 249 2.91 7.51 -2.64
C SER A 249 4.24 7.26 -3.32
N GLY A 250 4.81 6.07 -3.15
CA GLY A 250 6.06 5.70 -3.82
C GLY A 250 5.97 5.82 -5.34
N ARG A 251 4.79 5.62 -5.94
CA ARG A 251 4.56 5.83 -7.38
C ARG A 251 4.52 7.31 -7.75
N LEU A 252 3.79 8.12 -6.98
CA LEU A 252 3.70 9.57 -7.19
C LEU A 252 5.05 10.28 -7.01
N GLU A 253 5.81 9.92 -5.96
CA GLU A 253 7.13 10.50 -5.68
C GLU A 253 8.17 10.18 -6.75
N ARG A 254 8.00 9.05 -7.45
CA ARG A 254 8.84 8.63 -8.57
C ARG A 254 8.31 9.10 -9.92
N GLU A 255 7.25 9.93 -9.93
CA GLU A 255 6.64 10.47 -11.14
C GLU A 255 6.26 9.36 -12.15
N LYS A 256 5.78 8.21 -11.64
CA LYS A 256 5.27 7.14 -12.51
C LYS A 256 4.04 7.66 -13.28
N GLU A 257 3.96 7.31 -14.56
CA GLU A 257 2.86 7.72 -15.43
C GLU A 257 1.50 7.20 -14.92
N ASP A 258 1.42 5.91 -14.62
CA ASP A 258 0.28 5.31 -13.94
C ASP A 258 0.57 5.21 -12.44
N THR A 259 -0.27 5.85 -11.61
CA THR A 259 -0.17 5.74 -10.14
C THR A 259 -1.30 4.92 -9.52
N THR A 260 -2.12 4.27 -10.35
CA THR A 260 -3.18 3.37 -9.90
C THR A 260 -2.61 2.25 -9.04
N VAL A 261 -3.30 1.95 -7.94
CA VAL A 261 -2.95 0.84 -7.04
C VAL A 261 -4.17 -0.02 -6.80
N TYR A 262 -3.99 -1.33 -6.90
CA TYR A 262 -5.02 -2.32 -6.62
C TYR A 262 -4.84 -2.95 -5.26
N GLY A 263 -5.95 -3.36 -4.68
CA GLY A 263 -6.01 -4.00 -3.38
C GLY A 263 -7.07 -5.08 -3.33
N ILE A 264 -6.85 -6.11 -2.53
CA ILE A 264 -7.87 -7.14 -2.26
C ILE A 264 -7.85 -7.44 -0.77
N SER A 265 -9.04 -7.49 -0.16
CA SER A 265 -9.26 -8.13 1.14
C SER A 265 -10.23 -9.30 0.96
N SER A 266 -9.92 -10.45 1.58
CA SER A 266 -10.70 -11.66 1.34
C SER A 266 -10.71 -12.62 2.52
N ASP A 267 -11.84 -13.30 2.72
CA ASP A 267 -11.95 -14.48 3.59
C ASP A 267 -11.89 -15.80 2.78
N SER A 268 -11.32 -15.76 1.57
CA SER A 268 -11.25 -16.81 0.54
C SER A 268 -12.57 -17.17 -0.17
N TYR A 269 -13.69 -16.60 0.28
CA TYR A 269 -15.00 -16.73 -0.39
C TYR A 269 -15.56 -15.38 -0.84
N THR A 270 -15.39 -14.34 -0.04
CA THR A 270 -15.72 -12.96 -0.36
C THR A 270 -14.46 -12.26 -0.85
N PHE A 271 -14.50 -11.63 -2.01
CA PHE A 271 -13.42 -10.82 -2.56
C PHE A 271 -13.88 -9.37 -2.62
N ASN A 272 -13.31 -8.52 -1.75
CA ASN A 272 -13.48 -7.08 -1.87
C ASN A 272 -12.30 -6.51 -2.65
N PHE A 273 -12.54 -6.14 -3.90
CA PHE A 273 -11.55 -5.47 -4.74
C PHE A 273 -11.55 -3.98 -4.45
N TYR A 274 -10.36 -3.41 -4.30
CA TYR A 274 -10.11 -1.99 -4.03
C TYR A 274 -9.19 -1.42 -5.10
N ARG A 275 -9.47 -0.17 -5.49
CA ARG A 275 -8.62 0.58 -6.41
C ARG A 275 -8.46 1.98 -5.88
N ILE A 276 -7.23 2.47 -5.83
CA ILE A 276 -6.89 3.88 -5.70
C ILE A 276 -6.55 4.39 -7.09
N SER A 277 -7.28 5.41 -7.57
CA SER A 277 -7.02 6.07 -8.85
C SER A 277 -5.84 7.03 -8.75
N GLU A 278 -5.37 7.53 -9.89
CA GLU A 278 -4.34 8.57 -9.98
C GLU A 278 -4.70 9.86 -9.23
N THR A 279 -6.00 10.13 -9.04
CA THR A 279 -6.48 11.29 -8.27
C THR A 279 -6.58 11.02 -6.77
N SER A 280 -5.98 9.91 -6.30
CA SER A 280 -6.00 9.45 -4.90
C SER A 280 -7.43 9.19 -4.37
N LYS A 281 -8.37 8.84 -5.26
CA LYS A 281 -9.71 8.41 -4.88
C LYS A 281 -9.79 6.90 -4.86
N TRP A 282 -10.53 6.35 -3.90
CA TRP A 282 -10.67 4.91 -3.78
C TRP A 282 -12.09 4.42 -3.97
N CYS A 283 -12.24 3.25 -4.60
CA CYS A 283 -13.52 2.56 -4.74
C CYS A 283 -13.39 1.08 -4.32
N LYS A 284 -14.53 0.44 -4.09
CA LYS A 284 -14.64 -0.96 -3.68
C LYS A 284 -15.64 -1.69 -4.55
N LYS A 285 -15.32 -2.92 -4.97
CA LYS A 285 -16.23 -3.86 -5.64
C LYS A 285 -16.23 -5.21 -4.88
N PRO A 286 -17.29 -5.53 -4.12
CA PRO A 286 -17.44 -6.84 -3.48
C PRO A 286 -17.91 -7.89 -4.49
N MET A 287 -17.41 -9.12 -4.35
CA MET A 287 -17.77 -10.28 -5.16
C MET A 287 -17.74 -11.56 -4.30
N ILE A 288 -18.51 -12.58 -4.67
CA ILE A 288 -18.62 -13.83 -3.92
C ILE A 288 -18.20 -15.03 -4.78
N TRP A 289 -17.12 -15.68 -4.38
CA TRP A 289 -16.63 -16.94 -4.93
C TRP A 289 -17.65 -18.05 -4.72
N GLY A 290 -17.98 -18.77 -5.79
CA GLY A 290 -18.92 -19.89 -5.75
C GLY A 290 -20.40 -19.49 -5.69
N GLN A 291 -20.75 -18.20 -5.63
CA GLN A 291 -22.15 -17.76 -5.77
C GLN A 291 -22.71 -18.14 -7.15
N SER A 292 -21.91 -18.00 -8.20
CA SER A 292 -22.19 -18.53 -9.52
C SER A 292 -20.90 -18.86 -10.29
N LYS A 293 -21.00 -19.70 -11.32
CA LYS A 293 -19.87 -19.95 -12.25
C LYS A 293 -19.41 -18.64 -12.90
N ALA A 294 -20.35 -17.78 -13.32
CA ALA A 294 -20.05 -16.51 -13.96
C ALA A 294 -19.29 -15.54 -13.03
N GLU A 295 -19.72 -15.39 -11.78
CA GLU A 295 -19.06 -14.48 -10.83
C GLU A 295 -17.68 -15.01 -10.41
N THR A 296 -17.54 -16.32 -10.22
CA THR A 296 -16.22 -16.93 -9.94
C THR A 296 -15.24 -16.69 -11.09
N ARG A 297 -15.72 -16.83 -12.32
CA ARG A 297 -14.95 -16.53 -13.54
C ARG A 297 -14.61 -15.03 -13.63
N GLU A 298 -15.52 -14.15 -13.24
CA GLU A 298 -15.26 -12.71 -13.17
C GLU A 298 -14.19 -12.37 -12.12
N ILE A 299 -14.19 -13.00 -10.94
CA ILE A 299 -13.13 -12.83 -9.93
C ILE A 299 -11.75 -13.19 -10.51
N ILE A 300 -11.66 -14.34 -11.20
CA ILE A 300 -10.42 -14.78 -11.86
C ILE A 300 -10.03 -13.76 -12.94
N GLY A 301 -10.97 -13.33 -13.78
CA GLY A 301 -10.72 -12.33 -14.81
C GLY A 301 -10.21 -11.01 -14.24
N TYR A 302 -10.69 -10.58 -13.06
CA TYR A 302 -10.19 -9.40 -12.35
C TYR A 302 -8.75 -9.59 -11.90
N LEU A 303 -8.40 -10.74 -11.33
CA LEU A 303 -7.02 -11.06 -10.97
C LEU A 303 -6.12 -11.01 -12.21
N LEU A 304 -6.53 -11.63 -13.32
CA LEU A 304 -5.77 -11.59 -14.58
C LEU A 304 -5.61 -10.16 -15.11
N THR A 305 -6.66 -9.34 -15.08
CA THR A 305 -6.56 -7.92 -15.47
C THR A 305 -5.54 -7.18 -14.62
N ILE A 306 -5.57 -7.35 -13.30
CA ILE A 306 -4.63 -6.69 -12.40
C ILE A 306 -3.20 -7.18 -12.65
N PHE A 307 -2.99 -8.47 -12.92
CA PHE A 307 -1.65 -9.00 -13.22
C PHE A 307 -1.12 -8.44 -14.54
N HIS A 308 -1.98 -8.37 -15.55
CA HIS A 308 -1.64 -7.76 -16.84
C HIS A 308 -1.24 -6.30 -16.66
N GLU A 309 -2.08 -5.47 -16.03
CA GLU A 309 -1.76 -4.07 -15.77
C GLU A 309 -0.50 -3.92 -14.91
N THR A 310 -0.31 -4.80 -13.93
CA THR A 310 0.92 -4.81 -13.14
C THR A 310 2.16 -5.07 -14.01
N SER A 311 2.04 -5.99 -14.98
CA SER A 311 3.14 -6.35 -15.88
C SER A 311 3.47 -5.27 -16.91
N THR A 312 2.49 -4.46 -17.34
CA THR A 312 2.68 -3.44 -18.38
C THR A 312 3.29 -2.15 -17.87
N GLN A 313 3.35 -1.97 -16.56
CA GLN A 313 3.90 -0.75 -16.00
C GLN A 313 5.42 -0.70 -16.07
N SER A 314 5.95 0.40 -16.59
CA SER A 314 7.38 0.57 -16.80
C SER A 314 8.20 0.49 -15.51
N PRO A 315 9.31 -0.26 -15.51
CA PRO A 315 10.32 -0.17 -14.46
C PRO A 315 10.89 1.25 -14.36
N VAL A 316 11.46 1.61 -13.21
CA VAL A 316 12.20 2.88 -13.09
C VAL A 316 13.43 2.80 -14.00
N ASP A 317 13.56 3.78 -14.89
CA ASP A 317 14.68 3.87 -15.82
C ASP A 317 16.00 3.98 -15.01
N PRO A 318 16.95 3.01 -15.15
CA PRO A 318 18.13 2.93 -14.27
C PRO A 318 19.08 4.14 -14.37
N GLY A 319 18.88 5.02 -15.36
CA GLY A 319 19.64 6.26 -15.55
C GLY A 319 19.19 7.45 -14.70
N ARG A 320 18.00 7.45 -14.10
CA ARG A 320 17.54 8.54 -13.22
C ARG A 320 17.92 8.24 -11.77
N SER A 321 19.02 8.86 -11.31
CA SER A 321 19.49 8.97 -9.92
C SER A 321 19.04 7.87 -8.97
N ARG A 322 19.87 6.83 -8.87
CA ARG A 322 19.73 5.69 -7.97
C ARG A 322 19.78 6.16 -6.51
N ARG A 323 18.65 6.57 -5.95
CA ARG A 323 18.45 6.53 -4.49
C ARG A 323 18.32 5.05 -4.15
N GLN A 324 19.43 4.42 -3.77
CA GLN A 324 19.46 3.03 -3.34
C GLN A 324 18.44 2.83 -2.21
N PHE A 325 17.49 1.93 -2.43
CA PHE A 325 16.50 1.50 -1.46
C PHE A 325 17.06 0.31 -0.67
N SER A 326 16.98 0.36 0.66
CA SER A 326 17.16 -0.82 1.52
C SER A 326 15.79 -1.36 1.91
N SER A 327 15.25 -2.27 1.11
CA SER A 327 14.19 -3.14 1.63
C SER A 327 14.86 -4.18 2.53
N SER A 328 14.46 -4.29 3.80
CA SER A 328 14.91 -5.39 4.68
C SER A 328 14.25 -6.73 4.32
N ALA A 329 13.74 -6.87 3.08
CA ALA A 329 12.98 -8.01 2.61
C ALA A 329 13.87 -9.06 1.91
N GLY A 330 15.19 -8.99 2.12
CA GLY A 330 16.17 -9.91 1.54
C GLY A 330 17.52 -9.99 2.24
N ASP A 331 17.64 -9.54 3.50
CA ASP A 331 18.84 -9.80 4.31
C ASP A 331 18.79 -11.22 4.90
N ASP A 332 18.54 -12.22 4.04
CA ASP A 332 18.94 -13.58 4.36
C ASP A 332 20.43 -13.63 4.05
N GLU A 333 21.26 -13.40 5.08
CA GLU A 333 22.69 -13.69 5.00
C GLU A 333 22.85 -15.07 4.35
N ALA A 334 23.54 -15.11 3.22
CA ALA A 334 23.94 -16.36 2.61
C ALA A 334 24.65 -17.17 3.70
N MET A 335 24.02 -18.24 4.17
CA MET A 335 24.71 -19.19 5.04
C MET A 335 25.86 -19.75 4.23
N ASP A 336 27.07 -19.31 4.54
CA ASP A 336 28.30 -19.96 4.11
C ASP A 336 28.20 -21.42 4.54
N ILE A 337 27.92 -22.28 3.57
CA ILE A 337 28.06 -23.72 3.72
C ILE A 337 29.56 -23.95 3.71
N ASP A 338 30.15 -23.87 4.90
CA ASP A 338 31.48 -24.37 5.18
C ASP A 338 31.51 -25.87 4.80
N ASN A 339 32.13 -26.16 3.66
CA ASN A 339 32.48 -27.51 3.27
C ASN A 339 33.49 -28.08 4.28
N ARG A 340 33.04 -29.03 5.10
CA ARG A 340 33.90 -29.98 5.80
C ARG A 340 33.56 -31.41 5.40
#